data_AF-A0A2N2ZM06-F1
#
_entry.id   AF-A0A2N2ZM06-F1
#
_cell.length_a   1.000
_cell.length_b   1.000
_cell.length_c   1.000
_cell.angle_alpha   90.00
_cell.angle_beta   90.00
_cell.angle_gamma   90.00
#
_symmetry.space_group_name_H-M   'P 1'
#
loop_
_entity.id
_entity.type
_entity.pdbx_description
1 polymer ?
#
loop_
_entity_poly.entity_id
_entity_poly.type
_entity_poly.pdbx_seq_one_letter_code
_entity_poly.pdbx_strand_id
1 'polypeptide(L)'
;TGEDANGCKKTDTLSVLISISPNSVMSNSSANDTLYLNLPNGGDIQFFSVGTTNALSFSWTFGDGGVSSQPNPIYTYTTPGYFQVNLITTNGNCNDTATSYIMVFLTNGINEDIYSQLEKEIVLYPNPANNYFTINSNVSINETIQFMIVDLLGNRLVTEMGSYNQFVNQKINIDFLSNGIYFVQLSIGNNMVTKKLSVTH
;
A
#
# COMPACT_ATOMS: atom_id res chain seq x y z
N THR A 1 21.89 15.03 -30.67
CA THR A 1 20.47 14.77 -30.38
C THR A 1 19.88 14.10 -31.61
N GLY A 2 19.44 12.85 -31.49
CA GLY A 2 18.88 12.10 -32.62
C GLY A 2 17.45 12.55 -32.88
N GLU A 3 17.19 12.97 -34.11
CA GLU A 3 15.87 13.26 -34.66
C GLU A 3 15.56 12.15 -35.67
N ASP A 4 14.39 11.52 -35.56
CA ASP A 4 14.00 10.48 -36.53
C ASP A 4 13.55 11.10 -37.86
N ALA A 5 13.21 10.26 -38.84
CA ALA A 5 12.78 10.70 -40.17
C ALA A 5 11.49 11.55 -40.17
N ASN A 6 10.76 11.60 -39.05
CA ASN A 6 9.53 12.38 -38.86
C ASN A 6 9.76 13.67 -38.05
N GLY A 7 11.00 13.99 -37.69
CA GLY A 7 11.32 15.17 -36.89
C GLY A 7 11.16 14.97 -35.38
N CYS A 8 10.95 13.74 -34.91
CA CYS A 8 10.71 13.47 -33.50
C CYS A 8 12.03 13.46 -32.73
N LYS A 9 12.14 14.32 -31.71
CA LYS A 9 13.27 14.36 -30.78
C LYS A 9 12.84 13.74 -29.46
N LYS A 10 13.59 12.72 -29.00
CA LYS A 10 13.41 12.16 -27.66
C LYS A 10 14.07 13.09 -26.64
N THR A 11 13.40 14.19 -26.29
CA THR A 11 13.92 15.21 -25.36
C THR A 11 13.00 15.51 -24.18
N ASP A 12 11.70 15.20 -24.28
CA ASP A 12 10.77 15.38 -23.17
C ASP A 12 10.56 14.08 -22.38
N THR A 13 10.35 14.21 -21.07
CA THR A 13 9.99 13.08 -20.21
C THR A 13 8.50 13.20 -19.91
N LEU A 14 7.66 12.63 -20.78
CA LEU A 14 6.24 12.48 -20.51
C LEU A 14 6.07 11.69 -19.21
N SER A 15 5.25 12.20 -18.30
CA SER A 15 4.99 11.55 -17.02
C SER A 15 3.54 11.72 -16.58
N VAL A 16 3.10 10.80 -15.73
CA VAL A 16 1.77 10.80 -15.11
C VAL A 16 1.96 11.13 -13.63
N LEU A 17 1.28 12.18 -13.16
CA LEU A 17 1.14 12.44 -11.72
C LEU A 17 -0.28 12.09 -11.27
N ILE A 18 -0.39 11.63 -10.02
CA ILE A 18 -1.63 11.14 -9.44
C ILE A 18 -1.92 11.91 -8.16
N SER A 19 -3.17 12.35 -8.02
CA SER A 19 -3.72 12.96 -6.80
C SER A 19 -5.03 12.28 -6.44
N ILE A 20 -5.32 12.18 -5.14
CA ILE A 20 -6.57 11.64 -4.61
C ILE A 20 -7.33 12.77 -3.89
N SER A 21 -8.65 12.76 -3.99
CA SER A 21 -9.52 13.66 -3.22
C SER A 21 -10.07 12.91 -1.99
N PRO A 22 -10.20 13.55 -0.80
CA PRO A 22 -9.86 14.94 -0.47
C PRO A 22 -8.41 15.14 -0.02
N ASN A 23 -7.66 14.06 0.21
CA ASN A 23 -6.28 14.13 0.70
C ASN A 23 -5.32 14.29 -0.49
N SER A 24 -4.97 15.53 -0.83
CA SER A 24 -4.13 15.91 -1.97
C SER A 24 -2.65 15.47 -1.85
N VAL A 25 -2.40 14.18 -1.66
CA VAL A 25 -1.07 13.60 -1.79
C VAL A 25 -0.78 13.45 -3.28
N MET A 26 -0.06 14.42 -3.83
CA MET A 26 0.53 14.32 -5.16
C MET A 26 1.71 13.36 -5.09
N SER A 27 1.67 12.29 -5.87
CA SER A 27 2.78 11.33 -5.97
C SER A 27 3.15 11.09 -7.42
N ASN A 28 4.45 10.90 -7.65
CA ASN A 28 4.97 10.48 -8.94
C ASN A 28 5.07 8.97 -8.95
N SER A 29 4.42 8.31 -9.91
CA SER A 29 4.78 6.94 -10.26
C SER A 29 5.76 7.03 -11.43
N SER A 30 7.02 6.64 -11.22
CA SER A 30 7.88 6.36 -12.36
C SER A 30 7.43 5.06 -13.03
N ALA A 31 7.86 4.81 -14.27
CA ALA A 31 7.46 3.63 -15.04
C ALA A 31 7.83 2.27 -14.40
N ASN A 32 8.56 2.25 -13.27
CA ASN A 32 8.89 1.03 -12.54
C ASN A 32 8.43 1.07 -11.07
N ASP A 33 7.79 2.15 -10.64
CA ASP A 33 7.35 2.32 -9.25
C ASP A 33 5.84 2.10 -9.15
N THR A 34 5.41 1.40 -8.10
CA THR A 34 4.00 1.11 -7.86
C THR A 34 3.47 2.03 -6.78
N LEU A 35 2.47 2.83 -7.12
CA LEU A 35 1.79 3.70 -6.16
C LEU A 35 0.67 2.94 -5.46
N TYR A 36 0.69 2.93 -4.13
CA TYR A 36 -0.35 2.29 -3.31
C TYR A 36 -1.40 3.33 -2.91
N LEU A 37 -2.65 3.12 -3.34
CA LEU A 37 -3.77 4.02 -3.12
C LEU A 37 -4.83 3.36 -2.25
N ASN A 38 -5.16 3.97 -1.12
CA ASN A 38 -6.29 3.56 -0.29
C ASN A 38 -7.41 4.60 -0.48
N LEU A 39 -8.55 4.15 -1.02
CA LEU A 39 -9.69 4.99 -1.37
C LEU A 39 -10.93 4.59 -0.57
N PRO A 40 -11.19 5.26 0.57
CA PRO A 40 -12.40 5.02 1.34
C PRO A 40 -13.66 5.39 0.55
N ASN A 41 -14.62 4.47 0.50
CA ASN A 41 -15.91 4.56 -0.19
C ASN A 41 -15.86 4.68 -1.72
N GLY A 42 -14.72 4.33 -2.34
CA GLY A 42 -14.50 4.68 -3.73
C GLY A 42 -14.15 6.16 -3.83
N GLY A 43 -12.98 6.45 -4.39
CA GLY A 43 -12.43 7.79 -4.45
C GLY A 43 -12.11 8.18 -5.88
N ASP A 44 -12.36 9.44 -6.19
CA ASP A 44 -11.96 10.04 -7.45
C ASP A 44 -10.45 10.25 -7.46
N ILE A 45 -9.79 9.62 -8.43
CA ILE A 45 -8.37 9.79 -8.68
C ILE A 45 -8.22 10.78 -9.82
N GLN A 46 -7.50 11.88 -9.57
CA GLN A 46 -7.11 12.83 -10.59
C GLN A 46 -5.77 12.41 -11.19
N PHE A 47 -5.75 12.25 -12.51
CA PHE A 47 -4.54 12.01 -13.29
C PHE A 47 -4.11 13.31 -13.96
N PHE A 48 -2.80 13.57 -13.97
CA PHE A 48 -2.20 14.71 -14.64
C PHE A 48 -1.20 14.24 -15.70
N SER A 49 -1.31 14.79 -16.90
CA SER A 49 -0.30 14.64 -17.94
C SER A 49 0.75 15.75 -17.83
N VAL A 50 2.02 15.38 -17.68
CA VAL A 50 3.14 16.31 -17.52
C VAL A 50 4.13 16.12 -18.67
N GLY A 51 4.63 17.22 -19.23
CA GLY A 51 5.50 17.19 -20.42
C GLY A 51 4.73 17.15 -21.75
N THR A 52 3.50 17.67 -21.78
CA THR A 52 2.57 17.56 -22.92
C THR A 52 2.35 18.86 -23.69
N THR A 53 3.29 19.83 -23.61
CA THR A 53 3.15 21.18 -24.17
C THR A 53 2.77 21.24 -25.65
N ASN A 54 3.13 20.21 -26.44
CA ASN A 54 2.83 20.12 -27.88
C ASN A 54 1.82 19.01 -28.24
N ALA A 55 1.18 18.38 -27.25
CA ALA A 55 0.22 17.32 -27.51
C ALA A 55 -1.09 17.89 -28.08
N LEU A 56 -1.56 17.32 -29.19
CA LEU A 56 -2.84 17.64 -29.81
C LEU A 56 -3.97 16.73 -29.30
N SER A 57 -3.64 15.50 -28.90
CA SER A 57 -4.62 14.57 -28.32
C SER A 57 -4.01 13.65 -27.27
N PHE A 58 -4.89 13.15 -26.40
CA PHE A 58 -4.58 12.30 -25.25
C PHE A 58 -5.40 11.02 -25.34
N SER A 59 -4.78 9.89 -25.00
CA SER A 59 -5.46 8.60 -24.88
C SER A 59 -5.00 7.92 -23.61
N TRP A 60 -5.93 7.76 -22.67
CA TRP A 60 -5.72 7.08 -21.41
C TRP A 60 -6.36 5.70 -21.43
N THR A 61 -5.64 4.72 -20.87
CA THR A 61 -6.20 3.43 -20.46
C THR A 61 -5.90 3.21 -18.99
N PHE A 62 -6.90 2.84 -18.20
CA PHE A 62 -6.78 2.67 -16.75
C PHE A 62 -6.49 1.23 -16.31
N GLY A 63 -6.40 0.28 -17.23
CA GLY A 63 -6.01 -1.10 -16.94
C GLY A 63 -7.15 -2.01 -16.43
N ASP A 64 -8.30 -1.44 -16.06
CA ASP A 64 -9.54 -2.16 -15.72
C ASP A 64 -10.56 -2.20 -16.89
N GLY A 65 -10.19 -1.64 -18.04
CA GLY A 65 -11.05 -1.46 -19.21
C GLY A 65 -11.57 -0.02 -19.39
N GLY A 66 -11.38 0.86 -18.40
CA GLY A 66 -11.69 2.28 -18.51
C GLY A 66 -10.75 3.04 -19.45
N VAL A 67 -11.28 4.09 -20.08
CA VAL A 67 -10.54 4.96 -21.01
C VAL A 67 -10.90 6.44 -20.83
N SER A 68 -10.02 7.34 -21.26
CA SER A 68 -10.34 8.77 -21.37
C SER A 68 -9.55 9.46 -22.49
N SER A 69 -10.09 10.54 -23.04
CA SER A 69 -9.41 11.44 -23.99
C SER A 69 -9.16 12.84 -23.43
N GLN A 70 -9.44 13.06 -22.14
CA GLN A 70 -9.18 14.33 -21.48
C GLN A 70 -7.68 14.47 -21.16
N PRO A 71 -7.10 15.69 -21.19
CA PRO A 71 -5.70 15.90 -20.81
C PRO A 71 -5.37 15.48 -19.38
N ASN A 72 -6.30 15.74 -18.45
CA ASN A 72 -6.15 15.46 -17.01
C ASN A 72 -7.47 14.85 -16.49
N PRO A 73 -7.74 13.55 -16.69
CA PRO A 73 -9.01 12.94 -16.32
C PRO A 73 -9.14 12.69 -14.82
N ILE A 74 -10.38 12.67 -14.35
CA ILE A 74 -10.77 12.05 -13.09
C ILE A 74 -11.28 10.64 -13.40
N TYR A 75 -10.82 9.64 -12.66
CA TYR A 75 -11.27 8.27 -12.82
C TYR A 75 -11.43 7.56 -11.47
N THR A 76 -12.42 6.68 -11.38
CA THR A 76 -12.81 5.97 -10.16
C THR A 76 -12.74 4.48 -10.40
N TYR A 77 -11.92 3.77 -9.63
CA TYR A 77 -11.90 2.31 -9.65
C TYR A 77 -12.98 1.75 -8.72
N THR A 78 -13.78 0.83 -9.24
CA THR A 78 -14.88 0.19 -8.49
C THR A 78 -14.48 -1.16 -7.88
N THR A 79 -13.29 -1.66 -8.22
CA THR A 79 -12.73 -2.89 -7.66
C THR A 79 -11.29 -2.65 -7.20
N PRO A 80 -10.85 -3.25 -6.07
CA PRO A 80 -9.46 -3.22 -5.68
C PRO A 80 -8.63 -4.08 -6.66
N GLY A 81 -7.39 -3.68 -6.92
CA GLY A 81 -6.54 -4.37 -7.88
C GLY A 81 -5.27 -3.64 -8.26
N TYR A 82 -4.41 -4.35 -8.99
CA TYR A 82 -3.22 -3.78 -9.62
C TYR A 82 -3.55 -3.35 -11.03
N PHE A 83 -3.28 -2.09 -11.36
CA PHE A 83 -3.66 -1.49 -12.63
C PHE A 83 -2.46 -0.82 -13.31
N GLN A 84 -2.30 -1.11 -14.60
CA GLN A 84 -1.37 -0.41 -15.47
C GLN A 84 -2.10 0.74 -16.16
N VAL A 85 -1.77 1.96 -15.77
CA VAL A 85 -2.27 3.18 -16.39
C VAL A 85 -1.32 3.58 -17.50
N ASN A 86 -1.85 3.76 -18.71
CA ASN A 86 -1.06 4.26 -19.85
C ASN A 86 -1.67 5.57 -20.34
N LEU A 87 -0.78 6.52 -20.61
CA LEU A 87 -1.06 7.74 -21.36
C LEU A 87 -0.29 7.67 -22.68
N ILE A 88 -1.01 7.83 -23.79
CA ILE A 88 -0.42 8.09 -25.09
C ILE A 88 -0.80 9.51 -25.51
N THR A 89 0.19 10.32 -25.86
CA THR A 89 -0.02 11.62 -26.47
C THR A 89 0.50 11.64 -27.89
N THR A 90 -0.11 12.46 -28.74
CA THR A 90 0.38 12.69 -30.10
C THR A 90 0.31 14.15 -30.47
N ASN A 91 1.27 14.62 -31.26
CA ASN A 91 1.24 15.93 -31.90
C ASN A 91 0.85 15.85 -33.38
N GLY A 92 0.33 14.71 -33.83
CA GLY A 92 -0.02 14.43 -35.23
C GLY A 92 1.10 13.77 -36.05
N ASN A 93 2.36 13.92 -35.64
CA ASN A 93 3.52 13.33 -36.32
C ASN A 93 4.25 12.29 -35.46
N CYS A 94 4.31 12.55 -34.16
CA CYS A 94 5.01 11.76 -33.16
C CYS A 94 4.06 11.34 -32.05
N ASN A 95 4.27 10.16 -31.51
CA ASN A 95 3.59 9.69 -30.32
C ASN A 95 4.60 9.55 -29.17
N ASP A 96 4.17 9.89 -27.96
CA ASP A 96 4.92 9.60 -26.74
C ASP A 96 4.01 8.90 -25.74
N THR A 97 4.60 8.02 -24.94
CA THR A 97 3.88 7.13 -24.02
C THR A 97 4.47 7.21 -22.62
N ALA A 98 3.60 7.40 -21.63
CA ALA A 98 3.93 7.22 -20.23
C ALA A 98 3.11 6.09 -19.62
N THR A 99 3.76 5.31 -18.77
CA THR A 99 3.14 4.21 -18.04
C THR A 99 3.33 4.45 -16.54
N SER A 100 2.27 4.17 -15.79
CA SER A 100 2.19 4.24 -14.35
C SER A 100 1.57 2.95 -13.83
N TYR A 101 2.02 2.48 -12.68
CA TYR A 101 1.45 1.33 -12.00
C TYR A 101 0.85 1.77 -10.67
N ILE A 102 -0.39 1.37 -10.45
CA ILE A 102 -1.09 1.65 -9.20
C ILE A 102 -1.65 0.37 -8.59
N MET A 103 -1.64 0.30 -7.27
CA MET A 103 -2.31 -0.72 -6.48
C MET A 103 -3.45 -0.04 -5.72
N VAL A 104 -4.70 -0.33 -6.09
CA VAL A 104 -5.89 0.27 -5.48
C VAL A 104 -6.46 -0.66 -4.41
N PHE A 105 -6.70 -0.10 -3.24
CA PHE A 105 -7.49 -0.69 -2.16
C PHE A 105 -8.76 0.14 -1.97
N LEU A 106 -9.92 -0.53 -1.94
CA LEU A 106 -11.19 0.10 -1.60
C LEU A 106 -11.54 -0.29 -0.17
N THR A 107 -11.73 0.71 0.69
CA THR A 107 -12.21 0.52 2.05
C THR A 107 -13.62 1.07 2.15
N ASN A 108 -14.56 0.36 2.78
CA ASN A 108 -15.85 0.96 3.08
C ASN A 108 -15.60 1.90 4.27
N GLY A 109 -15.72 3.21 4.07
CA GLY A 109 -15.49 4.30 5.03
C GLY A 109 -16.51 4.34 6.16
N ILE A 110 -16.83 3.18 6.72
CA ILE A 110 -17.52 2.97 7.98
C ILE A 110 -16.63 2.00 8.74
N ASN A 111 -15.69 2.55 9.52
CA ASN A 111 -15.11 1.98 10.73
C ASN A 111 -14.06 2.99 11.24
N GLU A 112 -13.97 3.20 12.56
CA GLU A 112 -12.66 3.45 13.15
C GLU A 112 -11.71 2.42 12.55
N ASP A 113 -10.65 2.86 11.85
CA ASP A 113 -9.74 1.97 11.10
C ASP A 113 -9.51 0.69 11.89
N ILE A 114 -9.77 -0.48 11.29
CA ILE A 114 -9.60 -1.78 11.96
C ILE A 114 -8.25 -1.84 12.68
N TYR A 115 -7.24 -1.15 12.16
CA TYR A 115 -5.93 -0.94 12.77
C TYR A 115 -5.94 -0.18 14.10
N SER A 116 -6.68 0.92 14.21
CA SER A 116 -6.88 1.64 15.48
C SER A 116 -7.62 0.78 16.52
N GLN A 117 -8.58 -0.04 16.06
CA GLN A 117 -9.27 -1.01 16.91
C GLN A 117 -8.33 -2.15 17.33
N LEU A 118 -7.50 -2.66 16.42
CA LEU A 118 -6.51 -3.69 16.72
C LEU A 118 -5.45 -3.19 17.68
N GLU A 119 -4.94 -1.98 17.48
CA GLU A 119 -3.99 -1.37 18.40
C GLU A 119 -4.59 -1.22 19.80
N LYS A 120 -5.90 -0.98 19.92
CA LYS A 120 -6.58 -0.90 21.23
C LYS A 120 -6.90 -2.27 21.83
N GLU A 121 -7.40 -3.21 21.03
CA GLU A 121 -7.93 -4.51 21.50
C GLU A 121 -6.85 -5.57 21.70
N ILE A 122 -5.70 -5.47 21.02
CA ILE A 122 -4.62 -6.45 21.19
C ILE A 122 -3.96 -6.26 22.57
N VAL A 123 -4.10 -7.29 23.40
CA VAL A 123 -3.48 -7.37 24.73
C VAL A 123 -2.61 -8.61 24.82
N LEU A 124 -1.39 -8.45 25.34
CA LEU A 124 -0.50 -9.57 25.64
C LEU A 124 -0.69 -9.99 27.09
N TYR A 125 -0.99 -11.26 27.33
CA TYR A 125 -1.21 -11.78 28.67
C TYR A 125 -0.63 -13.20 28.86
N PRO A 126 0.04 -13.51 29.98
CA PRO A 126 0.45 -12.58 31.04
C PRO A 126 1.57 -11.65 30.56
N ASN A 127 1.66 -10.45 31.16
CA ASN A 127 2.75 -9.51 30.97
C ASN A 127 3.05 -8.84 32.34
N PRO A 128 4.18 -9.14 33.02
CA PRO A 128 5.30 -9.96 32.54
C PRO A 128 4.95 -11.42 32.25
N ALA A 129 5.51 -11.95 31.17
CA ALA A 129 5.40 -13.34 30.75
C ALA A 129 6.58 -14.15 31.28
N ASN A 130 6.35 -15.43 31.57
CA ASN A 130 7.43 -16.36 31.93
C ASN A 130 7.70 -17.30 30.75
N ASN A 131 6.97 -18.42 30.67
CA ASN A 131 7.15 -19.45 29.65
C ASN A 131 6.35 -19.23 28.36
N TYR A 132 5.25 -18.48 28.47
CA TYR A 132 4.34 -18.22 27.37
C TYR A 132 3.61 -16.90 27.56
N PHE A 133 3.09 -16.37 26.46
CA PHE A 133 2.05 -15.36 26.47
C PHE A 133 0.94 -15.73 25.47
N THR A 134 -0.19 -15.07 25.58
CA THR A 134 -1.30 -15.14 24.63
C THR A 134 -1.56 -13.74 24.10
N ILE A 135 -1.91 -13.67 22.82
CA ILE A 135 -2.45 -12.46 22.21
C ILE A 135 -3.97 -12.53 22.34
N ASN A 136 -4.56 -11.75 23.24
CA ASN A 136 -6.01 -11.64 23.35
C ASN A 136 -6.49 -10.48 22.47
N SER A 137 -7.54 -10.72 21.69
CA SER A 137 -8.24 -9.70 20.91
C SER A 137 -9.63 -10.18 20.53
N ASN A 138 -10.60 -9.26 20.51
CA ASN A 138 -11.97 -9.52 20.06
C ASN A 138 -12.20 -9.17 18.58
N VAL A 139 -11.16 -8.66 17.91
CA VAL A 139 -11.25 -8.29 16.50
C VAL A 139 -11.23 -9.54 15.63
N SER A 140 -12.16 -9.62 14.67
CA SER A 140 -12.18 -10.70 13.66
C SER A 140 -11.47 -10.23 12.40
N ILE A 141 -10.39 -10.90 12.03
CA ILE A 141 -9.63 -10.62 10.80
C ILE A 141 -9.59 -11.89 9.94
N ASN A 142 -9.93 -11.75 8.65
CA ASN A 142 -9.88 -12.82 7.67
C ASN A 142 -8.68 -12.67 6.72
N GLU A 143 -7.52 -12.29 7.27
CA GLU A 143 -6.28 -12.05 6.52
C GLU A 143 -5.13 -12.91 7.07
N THR A 144 -4.13 -13.12 6.22
CA THR A 144 -2.84 -13.67 6.65
C THR A 144 -2.04 -12.57 7.31
N ILE A 145 -1.40 -12.90 8.43
CA ILE A 145 -0.57 -11.96 9.19
C ILE A 145 0.86 -12.46 9.26
N GLN A 146 1.79 -11.52 9.40
CA GLN A 146 3.15 -11.81 9.83
C GLN A 146 3.28 -11.50 11.32
N PHE A 147 3.65 -12.52 12.09
CA PHE A 147 3.94 -12.42 13.51
C PHE A 147 5.46 -12.33 13.73
N MET A 148 5.92 -11.38 14.54
CA MET A 148 7.33 -11.24 14.90
C MET A 148 7.51 -10.98 16.40
N ILE A 149 8.62 -11.46 16.93
CA ILE A 149 9.18 -11.00 18.21
C ILE A 149 10.54 -10.38 17.92
N VAL A 150 10.75 -9.14 18.36
CA VAL A 150 12.02 -8.42 18.20
C VAL A 150 12.58 -7.97 19.56
N ASP A 151 13.90 -7.90 19.65
CA ASP A 151 14.57 -7.29 20.81
C ASP A 151 14.61 -5.75 20.72
N LEU A 152 15.23 -5.10 21.71
CA LEU A 152 15.37 -3.63 21.76
C LEU A 152 16.28 -3.05 20.66
N LEU A 153 17.09 -3.87 20.01
CA LEU A 153 17.95 -3.47 18.89
C LEU A 153 17.26 -3.71 17.54
N GLY A 154 16.04 -4.26 17.54
CA GLY A 154 15.28 -4.59 16.33
C GLY A 154 15.66 -5.92 15.69
N ASN A 155 16.46 -6.76 16.37
CA ASN A 155 16.77 -8.09 15.85
C ASN A 155 15.53 -8.98 15.91
N ARG A 156 15.23 -9.66 14.80
CA ARG A 156 14.09 -10.59 14.68
C ARG A 156 14.45 -11.93 15.33
N LEU A 157 13.81 -12.25 16.45
CA LEU A 157 13.99 -13.49 17.19
C LEU A 157 12.99 -14.57 16.74
N VAL A 158 11.78 -14.14 16.37
CA VAL A 158 10.73 -14.99 15.78
C VAL A 158 10.16 -14.29 14.56
N THR A 159 9.86 -15.04 13.50
CA THR A 159 9.12 -14.56 12.33
C THR A 159 8.30 -15.72 11.76
N GLU A 160 6.97 -15.59 11.81
CA GLU A 160 6.04 -16.59 11.31
C GLU A 160 4.96 -15.92 10.45
N MET A 161 4.42 -16.66 9.48
CA MET A 161 3.26 -16.25 8.70
C MET A 161 2.14 -17.24 8.92
N GLY A 162 0.91 -16.74 9.04
CA GLY A 162 -0.25 -17.59 9.28
C GLY A 162 -1.55 -16.80 9.33
N SER A 163 -2.66 -17.51 9.48
CA SER A 163 -3.95 -16.84 9.68
C SER A 163 -4.01 -16.19 11.06
N TYR A 164 -4.68 -15.04 11.17
CA TYR A 164 -4.81 -14.32 12.45
C TYR A 164 -5.23 -15.21 13.63
N ASN A 165 -6.21 -16.10 13.41
CA ASN A 165 -6.73 -17.03 14.42
C ASN A 165 -5.74 -18.10 14.89
N GLN A 166 -4.62 -18.31 14.18
CA GLN A 166 -3.55 -19.22 14.61
C GLN A 166 -2.67 -18.60 15.70
N PHE A 167 -2.61 -17.28 15.78
CA PHE A 167 -1.79 -16.56 16.76
C PHE A 167 -2.63 -15.98 17.89
N VAL A 168 -3.83 -15.49 17.56
CA VAL A 168 -4.74 -14.87 18.52
C VAL A 168 -5.49 -15.92 19.32
N ASN A 169 -5.61 -15.67 20.62
CA ASN A 169 -6.16 -16.56 21.64
C ASN A 169 -5.44 -17.92 21.76
N GLN A 170 -4.23 -18.03 21.18
CA GLN A 170 -3.36 -19.19 21.32
C GLN A 170 -2.18 -18.91 22.28
N LYS A 171 -1.65 -19.96 22.92
CA LYS A 171 -0.42 -19.84 23.72
C LYS A 171 0.79 -19.83 22.81
N ILE A 172 1.58 -18.77 22.89
CA ILE A 172 2.85 -18.61 22.21
C ILE A 172 3.96 -18.91 23.23
N ASN A 173 4.70 -19.99 23.01
CA ASN A 173 5.83 -20.36 23.86
C ASN A 173 6.99 -19.38 23.66
N ILE A 174 7.62 -18.97 24.76
CA ILE A 174 8.78 -18.08 24.79
C ILE A 174 9.87 -18.56 25.76
N ASP A 175 9.91 -19.85 26.10
CA ASP A 175 10.89 -20.45 27.02
C ASP A 175 12.35 -20.25 26.58
N PHE A 176 12.55 -19.94 25.30
CA PHE A 176 13.85 -19.69 24.68
C PHE A 176 14.31 -18.22 24.80
N LEU A 177 13.44 -17.30 25.21
CA LEU A 177 13.81 -15.90 25.42
C LEU A 177 14.51 -15.75 26.78
N SER A 178 15.38 -14.75 26.93
CA SER A 178 15.97 -14.40 28.23
C SER A 178 15.13 -13.33 28.93
N ASN A 179 15.33 -13.15 30.24
CA ASN A 179 14.72 -12.04 30.98
C ASN A 179 15.01 -10.69 30.32
N GLY A 180 13.97 -9.90 30.04
CA GLY A 180 14.15 -8.66 29.29
C GLY A 180 12.86 -8.06 28.73
N ILE A 181 13.02 -7.04 27.89
CA ILE A 181 11.93 -6.37 27.17
C ILE A 181 12.06 -6.70 25.69
N TYR A 182 10.93 -7.08 25.09
CA TYR A 182 10.78 -7.39 23.67
C TYR A 182 9.58 -6.64 23.10
N PHE A 183 9.48 -6.62 21.78
CA PHE A 183 8.30 -6.15 21.08
C PHE A 183 7.69 -7.28 20.24
N VAL A 184 6.41 -7.50 20.43
CA VAL A 184 5.59 -8.37 19.59
C VAL A 184 4.98 -7.51 18.49
N GLN A 185 5.15 -7.91 17.24
CA GLN A 185 4.66 -7.20 16.07
C GLN A 185 3.74 -8.10 15.26
N LEU A 186 2.59 -7.56 14.86
CA LEU A 186 1.60 -8.21 14.00
C LEU A 186 1.40 -7.33 12.78
N SER A 187 1.87 -7.78 11.61
CA SER A 187 1.68 -7.07 10.35
C SER A 187 0.49 -7.65 9.57
N ILE A 188 -0.43 -6.77 9.18
CA ILE A 188 -1.68 -7.06 8.46
C ILE A 188 -1.76 -6.08 7.29
N GLY A 189 -1.63 -6.57 6.06
CA GLY A 189 -1.46 -5.72 4.88
C GLY A 189 -0.25 -4.78 5.05
N ASN A 190 -0.48 -3.47 4.95
CA ASN A 190 0.55 -2.42 5.11
C ASN A 190 0.70 -1.92 6.56
N ASN A 191 -0.07 -2.46 7.50
CA ASN A 191 -0.13 -1.97 8.86
C ASN A 191 0.60 -2.91 9.80
N MET A 192 1.08 -2.36 10.92
CA MET A 192 1.79 -3.11 11.94
C MET A 192 1.34 -2.64 13.32
N VAL A 193 0.85 -3.59 14.13
CA VAL A 193 0.60 -3.35 15.55
C VAL A 193 1.81 -3.83 16.34
N THR A 194 2.32 -2.97 17.23
CA THR A 194 3.46 -3.29 18.10
C THR A 194 3.04 -3.28 19.56
N LYS A 195 3.41 -4.31 20.31
CA LYS A 195 3.12 -4.43 21.75
C LYS A 195 4.37 -4.79 22.52
N LYS A 196 4.60 -4.10 23.64
CA LYS A 196 5.70 -4.40 24.56
C LYS A 196 5.40 -5.68 25.33
N LEU A 197 6.38 -6.59 25.37
CA LEU A 197 6.38 -7.80 26.17
C LEU A 197 7.53 -7.75 27.17
N SER A 198 7.24 -7.92 28.46
CA SER A 198 8.26 -8.13 29.49
C SER A 198 8.38 -9.62 29.76
N VAL A 199 9.60 -10.17 29.80
CA VAL A 199 9.86 -11.59 30.08
C VAL A 199 10.63 -11.73 31.39
N THR A 200 10.17 -12.63 32.26
CA THR A 200 10.73 -12.93 33.57
C THR A 200 10.61 -14.42 33.90
N HIS A 201 11.75 -15.10 34.00
CA HIS A 201 11.93 -16.45 34.52
C HIS A 201 12.26 -16.44 36.01
#